data_AF-A0A934B364-F1
#
_entry.id   AF-A0A934B364-F1
#
_cell.length_a   1.000
_cell.length_b   1.000
_cell.length_c   1.000
_cell.angle_alpha   90.00
_cell.angle_beta   90.00
_cell.angle_gamma   90.00
#
_symmetry.space_group_name_H-M   'P 1'
#
loop_
_entity.id
_entity.type
_entity.pdbx_description
1 polymer ?
#
loop_
_entity_poly.entity_id
_entity_poly.type
_entity_poly.pdbx_seq_one_letter_code
_entity_poly.pdbx_strand_id
1 'polypeptide(L)'
;MRRRLLFIAVALLISTSWNVAMSQQGIQYTKHNLSVSGPGAIKSTTEDQICIFCHAPHSARRDIPFLWNRADSTVNYTPYQSTTLYATVGQPTGASKLCLSCHDGTIALGALVSEYYEIPFAGGTRFMPEGPSKLGTDLSDDHPVSFVYNAALAVSNGELADPVALPQEIKLDNNGELQCTACHDPHNDTNGKFLVMPNIYSNLCTACHQKDGWNLSSHSLSNSMWNGAGPDPWPHTAYTTVSENGCENCHKPHTAGGHQRLLNYPFEEDNCLICHNGNTALINIEQELLKPYRHSVQDYGGIHDPVEDFSLGGVTKHVECPDCHNPHQANDVASSGAPQISGANAGASGITSSGMQVRPAANLYEICFKCHGDNNVISTFRIDRQIQQLNTRLEFDVSNPSYHPVEAAGVNPNVPSLLPPYTTSGIIFCTDCHNNDNSGGARGPHGSIYRSLLEQNYTTQDFTQESSYNYALCYKCHDRNNILSDASFKQHNRHIVTASTPCSACHDPHGISGIQGTPLYNTHLINFDVSIVQPNAQGLLKFEDLGIFSGQCFLSCHGRDHNPGVYP
;
A
#
# COMPACT_ATOMS: atom_id res chain seq x y z
N MET A 1 -68.51 -25.32 -65.08
CA MET A 1 -68.24 -24.03 -65.75
C MET A 1 -67.60 -23.07 -64.75
N ARG A 2 -66.47 -22.47 -65.14
CA ARG A 2 -65.77 -21.29 -64.59
C ARG A 2 -65.25 -21.32 -63.14
N ARG A 3 -63.93 -21.53 -63.06
CA ARG A 3 -63.00 -21.16 -61.97
C ARG A 3 -63.11 -19.67 -61.60
N ARG A 4 -63.01 -19.35 -60.31
CA ARG A 4 -62.44 -18.09 -59.81
C ARG A 4 -61.61 -18.35 -58.54
N LEU A 5 -60.36 -17.92 -58.59
CA LEU A 5 -59.39 -17.88 -57.50
C LEU A 5 -59.79 -16.83 -56.46
N LEU A 6 -59.50 -17.07 -55.18
CA LEU A 6 -59.36 -16.03 -54.18
C LEU A 6 -58.21 -16.37 -53.21
N PHE A 7 -57.36 -15.37 -53.04
CA PHE A 7 -56.05 -15.39 -52.41
C PHE A 7 -56.11 -15.46 -50.88
N ILE A 8 -55.15 -16.15 -50.30
CA ILE A 8 -54.83 -16.22 -48.87
C ILE A 8 -53.97 -15.00 -48.49
N ALA A 9 -54.31 -14.31 -47.41
CA ALA A 9 -53.44 -13.35 -46.73
C ALA A 9 -53.33 -13.73 -45.25
N VAL A 10 -52.21 -14.36 -44.89
CA VAL A 10 -51.80 -14.59 -43.49
C VAL A 10 -50.76 -13.52 -43.17
N ALA A 11 -51.08 -12.63 -42.24
CA ALA A 11 -50.15 -11.62 -41.75
C ALA A 11 -49.22 -12.24 -40.70
N LEU A 12 -47.93 -12.37 -41.04
CA LEU A 12 -46.86 -12.71 -40.11
C LEU A 12 -46.28 -11.39 -39.56
N LEU A 13 -46.50 -11.11 -38.28
CA LEU A 13 -45.82 -10.03 -37.55
C LEU A 13 -44.44 -10.53 -37.11
N ILE A 14 -43.40 -10.10 -37.83
CA ILE A 14 -42.00 -10.25 -37.41
C ILE A 14 -41.61 -8.96 -36.71
N SER A 15 -41.54 -8.97 -35.37
CA SER A 15 -40.94 -7.90 -34.58
C SER A 15 -39.42 -8.08 -34.58
N THR A 16 -38.71 -7.38 -35.46
CA THR A 16 -37.26 -7.24 -35.39
C THR A 16 -36.93 -6.06 -34.47
N SER A 17 -36.50 -6.35 -33.25
CA SER A 17 -35.86 -5.36 -32.37
C SER A 17 -34.42 -5.15 -32.84
N TRP A 18 -34.20 -4.10 -33.63
CA TRP A 18 -32.87 -3.61 -33.98
C TRP A 18 -32.38 -2.72 -32.83
N ASN A 19 -31.58 -3.27 -31.92
CA ASN A 19 -30.74 -2.45 -31.06
C ASN A 19 -29.52 -2.02 -31.88
N VAL A 20 -29.66 -0.90 -32.61
CA VAL A 20 -28.50 -0.21 -33.17
C VAL A 20 -27.88 0.57 -32.01
N ALA A 21 -26.80 0.05 -31.43
CA ALA A 21 -25.89 0.87 -30.65
C ALA A 21 -25.29 1.92 -31.60
N MET A 22 -25.82 3.15 -31.58
CA MET A 22 -25.18 4.26 -32.28
C MET A 22 -23.88 4.57 -31.57
N SER A 23 -22.74 4.12 -32.12
CA SER A 23 -21.44 4.68 -31.77
C SER A 23 -21.50 6.20 -31.96
N GLN A 24 -21.23 6.99 -30.92
CA GLN A 24 -21.16 8.45 -31.01
C GLN A 24 -19.91 8.86 -31.83
N GLN A 25 -19.99 8.70 -33.14
CA GLN A 25 -18.97 9.16 -34.07
C GLN A 25 -19.14 10.67 -34.24
N GLY A 26 -18.24 11.41 -33.59
CA GLY A 26 -18.06 12.85 -33.81
C GLY A 26 -18.58 13.75 -32.70
N ILE A 27 -17.94 14.92 -32.60
CA ILE A 27 -18.14 15.95 -31.55
C ILE A 27 -19.62 16.33 -31.37
N GLN A 28 -20.43 16.28 -32.43
CA GLN A 28 -21.82 16.74 -32.45
C GLN A 28 -22.73 16.13 -31.36
N TYR A 29 -22.46 14.90 -30.91
CA TYR A 29 -23.26 14.20 -29.90
C TYR A 29 -22.65 14.26 -28.50
N THR A 30 -21.55 14.98 -28.33
CA THR A 30 -20.79 15.06 -27.08
C THR A 30 -21.05 16.38 -26.35
N LYS A 31 -20.58 16.48 -25.10
CA LYS A 31 -20.60 17.75 -24.35
C LYS A 31 -19.72 18.84 -24.97
N HIS A 32 -18.81 18.50 -25.89
CA HIS A 32 -17.98 19.47 -26.61
C HIS A 32 -18.67 20.08 -27.84
N ASN A 33 -19.87 19.63 -28.18
CA ASN A 33 -20.75 20.43 -29.03
C ASN A 33 -21.29 21.61 -28.21
N LEU A 34 -20.54 22.72 -28.24
CA LEU A 34 -20.89 23.95 -27.52
C LEU A 34 -21.86 24.86 -28.32
N SER A 35 -22.31 24.44 -29.51
CA SER A 35 -23.32 25.18 -30.27
C SER A 35 -24.71 25.07 -29.64
N VAL A 36 -25.69 25.82 -30.15
CA VAL A 36 -27.10 25.74 -29.72
C VAL A 36 -27.67 24.32 -29.79
N SER A 37 -27.14 23.47 -30.69
CA SER A 37 -27.55 22.08 -30.87
C SER A 37 -26.95 21.10 -29.85
N GLY A 38 -26.04 21.58 -28.99
CA GLY A 38 -25.31 20.79 -28.02
C GLY A 38 -26.19 20.03 -27.02
N PRO A 39 -25.83 18.77 -26.68
CA PRO A 39 -26.52 18.00 -25.65
C PRO A 39 -26.11 18.41 -24.22
N GLY A 40 -24.99 19.12 -24.06
CA GLY A 40 -24.47 19.58 -22.78
C GLY A 40 -25.23 20.78 -22.18
N ALA A 41 -25.05 21.00 -20.88
CA ALA A 41 -25.57 22.18 -20.18
C ALA A 41 -24.76 23.45 -20.51
N ILE A 42 -23.46 23.30 -20.76
CA ILE A 42 -22.57 24.37 -21.21
C ILE A 42 -22.67 24.44 -22.73
N LYS A 43 -23.47 25.39 -23.24
CA LYS A 43 -23.62 25.63 -24.67
C LYS A 43 -24.03 27.06 -24.96
N SER A 44 -23.74 27.50 -26.19
CA SER A 44 -24.15 28.79 -26.71
C SER A 44 -25.65 28.92 -26.82
N THR A 45 -26.13 30.16 -26.70
CA THR A 45 -27.52 30.54 -26.99
C THR A 45 -27.73 31.07 -28.40
N THR A 46 -26.66 31.34 -29.15
CA THR A 46 -26.73 32.05 -30.43
C THR A 46 -25.94 31.42 -31.57
N GLU A 47 -24.88 30.67 -31.26
CA GLU A 47 -23.97 30.11 -32.26
C GLU A 47 -24.35 28.67 -32.64
N ASP A 48 -24.45 28.39 -33.94
CA ASP A 48 -24.85 27.09 -34.49
C ASP A 48 -23.68 26.27 -35.03
N GLN A 49 -22.51 26.88 -35.27
CA GLN A 49 -21.31 26.18 -35.70
C GLN A 49 -20.68 25.42 -34.53
N ILE A 50 -20.51 24.11 -34.72
CA ILE A 50 -19.93 23.23 -33.70
C ILE A 50 -18.43 23.50 -33.53
N CYS A 51 -17.71 23.62 -34.65
CA CYS A 51 -16.25 23.69 -34.63
C CYS A 51 -15.70 25.08 -34.28
N ILE A 52 -16.50 26.14 -34.34
CA ILE A 52 -16.02 27.53 -34.20
C ILE A 52 -15.34 27.79 -32.84
N PHE A 53 -15.77 27.09 -31.79
CA PHE A 53 -15.20 27.23 -30.45
C PHE A 53 -13.75 26.72 -30.32
N CYS A 54 -13.32 25.88 -31.27
CA CYS A 54 -11.97 25.33 -31.33
C CYS A 54 -11.23 25.83 -32.57
N HIS A 55 -11.91 25.94 -33.71
CA HIS A 55 -11.31 26.14 -35.02
C HIS A 55 -11.75 27.42 -35.73
N ALA A 56 -10.78 28.09 -36.36
CA ALA A 56 -11.01 29.25 -37.20
C ALA A 56 -10.46 29.01 -38.61
N PRO A 57 -11.30 28.97 -39.66
CA PRO A 57 -10.80 28.79 -41.03
C PRO A 57 -10.03 30.02 -41.52
N HIS A 58 -10.34 31.21 -41.00
CA HIS A 58 -9.65 32.46 -41.25
C HIS A 58 -9.43 33.20 -39.93
N SER A 59 -8.34 33.98 -39.84
CA SER A 59 -7.97 34.71 -38.62
C SER A 59 -7.72 33.83 -37.39
N ALA A 60 -7.43 32.54 -37.59
CA ALA A 60 -6.86 31.70 -36.55
C ALA A 60 -5.53 32.27 -36.05
N ARG A 61 -5.13 31.79 -34.87
CA ARG A 61 -3.77 31.99 -34.38
C ARG A 61 -2.75 31.55 -35.42
N ARG A 62 -1.68 32.34 -35.56
CA ARG A 62 -0.63 32.16 -36.59
C ARG A 62 0.69 31.68 -36.02
N ASP A 63 0.81 31.67 -34.70
CA ASP A 63 1.99 31.30 -33.93
C ASP A 63 2.05 29.79 -33.62
N ILE A 64 1.03 29.03 -34.03
CA ILE A 64 0.94 27.58 -33.89
C ILE A 64 0.47 26.95 -35.21
N PRO A 65 0.79 25.66 -35.49
CA PRO A 65 0.43 24.99 -36.74
C PRO A 65 -1.04 24.55 -36.81
N PHE A 66 -1.87 24.93 -35.83
CA PHE A 66 -3.26 24.55 -35.73
C PHE A 66 -4.16 25.74 -36.06
N LEU A 67 -5.27 25.48 -36.76
CA LEU A 67 -6.33 26.47 -36.99
C LEU A 67 -7.10 26.74 -35.70
N TRP A 68 -6.46 27.24 -34.64
CA TRP A 68 -7.07 27.39 -33.31
C TRP A 68 -7.75 28.75 -33.16
N ASN A 69 -8.99 28.75 -32.65
CA ASN A 69 -9.82 29.95 -32.52
C ASN A 69 -9.83 30.59 -31.14
N ARG A 70 -8.86 30.28 -30.27
CA ARG A 70 -8.76 30.87 -28.93
C ARG A 70 -7.38 31.45 -28.68
N ALA A 71 -7.31 32.46 -27.82
CA ALA A 71 -6.04 33.01 -27.36
C ALA A 71 -5.29 32.01 -26.46
N ASP A 72 -3.99 32.22 -26.31
CA ASP A 72 -3.21 31.51 -25.29
C ASP A 72 -3.49 32.09 -23.91
N SER A 73 -3.50 31.21 -22.91
CA SER A 73 -3.38 31.65 -21.52
C SER A 73 -1.99 32.24 -21.30
N THR A 74 -1.93 33.40 -20.62
CA THR A 74 -0.67 34.07 -20.24
C THR A 74 -0.28 33.78 -18.80
N VAL A 75 -1.00 32.88 -18.13
CA VAL A 75 -0.74 32.48 -16.75
C VAL A 75 0.41 31.46 -16.70
N ASN A 76 1.13 31.45 -15.59
CA ASN A 76 2.05 30.38 -15.28
C ASN A 76 1.29 29.25 -14.58
N TYR A 77 1.59 28.02 -14.96
CA TYR A 77 1.06 26.82 -14.33
C TYR A 77 1.99 26.32 -13.24
N THR A 78 1.45 25.61 -12.26
CA THR A 78 2.21 24.78 -11.31
C THR A 78 2.29 23.37 -11.88
N PRO A 79 3.42 22.90 -12.44
CA PRO A 79 3.49 21.57 -13.01
C PRO A 79 3.59 20.47 -11.95
N TYR A 80 3.21 19.25 -12.33
CA TYR A 80 3.37 18.04 -11.51
C TYR A 80 4.80 17.82 -11.04
N GLN A 81 4.94 17.48 -9.75
CA GLN A 81 6.20 17.08 -9.13
C GLN A 81 5.97 15.89 -8.20
N SER A 82 6.92 14.97 -8.20
CA SER A 82 6.97 13.82 -7.28
C SER A 82 8.42 13.38 -7.13
N THR A 83 8.77 12.83 -5.97
CA THR A 83 10.08 12.20 -5.72
C THR A 83 10.33 10.98 -6.61
N THR A 84 9.26 10.36 -7.11
CA THR A 84 9.30 9.24 -8.06
C THR A 84 9.24 9.68 -9.53
N LEU A 85 9.22 10.99 -9.81
CA LEU A 85 9.18 11.52 -11.17
C LEU A 85 10.59 11.59 -11.77
N TYR A 86 10.80 10.95 -12.92
CA TYR A 86 12.06 10.99 -13.66
C TYR A 86 12.06 12.04 -14.78
N ALA A 87 10.88 12.40 -15.30
CA ALA A 87 10.75 13.37 -16.37
C ALA A 87 11.00 14.80 -15.86
N THR A 88 11.58 15.66 -16.71
CA THR A 88 11.59 17.10 -16.46
C THR A 88 10.31 17.70 -17.04
N VAL A 89 9.40 18.12 -16.17
CA VAL A 89 8.10 18.70 -16.56
C VAL A 89 8.18 20.22 -16.51
N GLY A 90 7.88 20.86 -17.64
CA GLY A 90 7.90 22.31 -17.81
C GLY A 90 6.51 22.94 -17.80
N GLN A 91 6.44 24.17 -18.31
CA GLN A 91 5.15 24.79 -18.62
C GLN A 91 4.47 24.07 -19.79
N PRO A 92 3.13 23.98 -19.83
CA PRO A 92 2.42 23.37 -20.94
C PRO A 92 2.77 23.98 -22.31
N THR A 93 2.98 23.11 -23.28
CA THR A 93 3.33 23.42 -24.67
C THR A 93 2.32 22.80 -25.64
N GLY A 94 2.51 23.05 -26.94
CA GLY A 94 1.87 22.27 -28.00
C GLY A 94 0.35 22.17 -27.87
N ALA A 95 -0.16 20.96 -28.09
CA ALA A 95 -1.59 20.67 -28.06
C ALA A 95 -2.20 20.81 -26.65
N SER A 96 -1.45 20.50 -25.59
CA SER A 96 -1.92 20.60 -24.21
C SER A 96 -2.33 22.03 -23.86
N LYS A 97 -1.57 23.03 -24.32
CA LYS A 97 -1.91 24.44 -24.13
C LYS A 97 -3.22 24.85 -24.83
N LEU A 98 -3.57 24.20 -25.94
CA LEU A 98 -4.85 24.43 -26.63
C LEU A 98 -6.01 23.93 -25.77
N CYS A 99 -5.91 22.71 -25.23
CA CYS A 99 -6.91 22.16 -24.31
C CYS A 99 -7.08 23.06 -23.08
N LEU A 100 -5.95 23.48 -22.48
CA LEU A 100 -5.93 24.34 -21.31
C LEU A 100 -6.55 25.72 -21.56
N SER A 101 -6.57 26.24 -22.81
CA SER A 101 -7.29 27.48 -23.13
C SER A 101 -8.80 27.46 -22.82
N CYS A 102 -9.37 26.28 -22.57
CA CYS A 102 -10.69 26.10 -21.98
C CYS A 102 -10.62 25.54 -20.55
N HIS A 103 -9.83 24.50 -20.35
CA HIS A 103 -9.84 23.68 -19.12
C HIS A 103 -9.10 24.32 -17.94
N ASP A 104 -8.26 25.33 -18.16
CA ASP A 104 -7.67 26.11 -17.08
C ASP A 104 -8.66 27.12 -16.45
N GLY A 105 -9.79 27.36 -17.11
CA GLY A 105 -10.85 28.25 -16.64
C GLY A 105 -10.50 29.74 -16.64
N THR A 106 -9.38 30.16 -17.25
CA THR A 106 -8.92 31.56 -17.24
C THR A 106 -9.47 32.39 -18.40
N ILE A 107 -9.82 31.74 -19.51
CA ILE A 107 -10.36 32.38 -20.72
C ILE A 107 -11.85 32.05 -20.84
N ALA A 108 -12.67 33.05 -21.15
CA ALA A 108 -14.09 32.84 -21.36
C ALA A 108 -14.35 31.87 -22.53
N LEU A 109 -15.34 30.98 -22.40
CA LEU A 109 -15.68 29.95 -23.38
C LEU A 109 -16.09 30.55 -24.72
N GLY A 110 -16.80 31.68 -24.71
CA GLY A 110 -17.20 32.41 -25.93
C GLY A 110 -16.17 33.39 -26.47
N ALA A 111 -14.99 33.54 -25.84
CA ALA A 111 -13.96 34.46 -26.29
C ALA A 111 -13.13 33.83 -27.41
N LEU A 112 -13.50 34.11 -28.66
CA LEU A 112 -12.89 33.56 -29.86
C LEU A 112 -12.08 34.62 -30.60
N VAL A 113 -10.95 34.23 -31.23
CA VAL A 113 -10.10 35.19 -31.95
C VAL A 113 -10.69 35.65 -33.28
N SER A 114 -11.60 34.85 -33.87
CA SER A 114 -12.34 35.22 -35.08
C SER A 114 -13.46 36.22 -34.81
N GLU A 115 -13.89 36.34 -33.56
CA GLU A 115 -15.06 37.13 -33.18
C GLU A 115 -14.68 38.42 -32.45
N TYR A 116 -15.41 39.50 -32.71
CA TYR A 116 -15.20 40.77 -32.02
C TYR A 116 -15.88 40.80 -30.64
N TYR A 117 -17.02 40.12 -30.50
CA TYR A 117 -17.76 40.01 -29.26
C TYR A 117 -17.74 38.57 -28.77
N GLU A 118 -17.74 38.39 -27.45
CA GLU A 118 -17.87 37.07 -26.84
C GLU A 118 -19.21 36.43 -27.20
N ILE A 119 -19.17 35.17 -27.61
CA ILE A 119 -20.38 34.38 -27.87
C ILE A 119 -21.07 34.06 -26.53
N PRO A 120 -22.36 34.42 -26.35
CA PRO A 120 -23.08 34.16 -25.10
C PRO A 120 -23.41 32.67 -24.94
N PHE A 121 -23.32 32.19 -23.69
CA PHE A 121 -23.69 30.84 -23.26
C PHE A 121 -24.89 30.86 -22.33
N ALA A 122 -25.59 29.72 -22.28
CA ALA A 122 -26.74 29.52 -21.44
C ALA A 122 -26.42 29.78 -19.95
N GLY A 123 -27.38 30.38 -19.24
CA GLY A 123 -27.24 30.71 -17.82
C GLY A 123 -26.21 31.79 -17.51
N GLY A 124 -25.66 32.49 -18.52
CA GLY A 124 -24.61 33.48 -18.33
C GLY A 124 -23.24 32.87 -18.00
N THR A 125 -23.06 31.57 -18.29
CA THR A 125 -21.79 30.87 -18.08
C THR A 125 -20.71 31.50 -18.94
N ARG A 126 -19.67 32.09 -18.34
CA ARG A 126 -18.55 32.66 -19.12
C ARG A 126 -17.31 31.78 -19.07
N PHE A 127 -17.00 31.20 -17.92
CA PHE A 127 -15.80 30.37 -17.72
C PHE A 127 -16.19 28.91 -17.49
N MET A 128 -15.20 28.01 -17.60
CA MET A 128 -15.39 26.61 -17.21
C MET A 128 -15.87 26.57 -15.74
N PRO A 129 -17.03 25.96 -15.44
CA PRO A 129 -17.52 25.82 -14.07
C PRO A 129 -16.58 24.98 -13.21
N GLU A 130 -16.62 25.19 -11.89
CA GLU A 130 -15.91 24.31 -10.96
C GLU A 130 -16.33 22.85 -11.12
N GLY A 131 -15.36 21.95 -11.00
CA GLY A 131 -15.57 20.51 -11.09
C GLY A 131 -14.43 19.81 -11.84
N PRO A 132 -14.53 18.48 -12.07
CA PRO A 132 -13.43 17.66 -12.60
C PRO A 132 -12.96 18.03 -14.01
N SER A 133 -13.71 18.86 -14.73
CA SER A 133 -13.34 19.34 -16.07
C SER A 133 -12.63 20.69 -16.06
N LYS A 134 -12.48 21.34 -14.90
CA LYS A 134 -11.71 22.57 -14.74
C LYS A 134 -10.42 22.21 -13.99
N LEU A 135 -9.35 21.95 -14.73
CA LEU A 135 -8.03 21.64 -14.18
C LEU A 135 -7.44 22.87 -13.47
N GLY A 136 -7.72 24.06 -14.00
CA GLY A 136 -7.13 25.28 -13.44
C GLY A 136 -5.69 25.49 -13.88
N THR A 137 -4.97 26.31 -13.11
CA THR A 137 -3.55 26.62 -13.35
C THR A 137 -2.63 25.83 -12.44
N ASP A 138 -3.16 25.15 -11.44
CA ASP A 138 -2.41 24.18 -10.65
C ASP A 138 -2.60 22.82 -11.33
N LEU A 139 -1.52 22.26 -11.88
CA LEU A 139 -1.50 20.95 -12.53
C LEU A 139 -0.70 19.96 -11.67
N SER A 140 -0.46 20.29 -10.39
CA SER A 140 0.35 19.44 -9.52
C SER A 140 -0.39 18.18 -9.05
N ASP A 141 -1.70 18.11 -9.30
CA ASP A 141 -2.59 16.97 -9.06
C ASP A 141 -3.09 16.33 -10.38
N ASP A 142 -2.46 16.66 -11.51
CA ASP A 142 -2.76 16.12 -12.83
C ASP A 142 -1.57 15.31 -13.37
N HIS A 143 -1.88 14.31 -14.19
CA HIS A 143 -0.86 13.53 -14.90
C HIS A 143 -0.02 14.46 -15.79
N PRO A 144 1.32 14.40 -15.70
CA PRO A 144 2.16 15.34 -16.40
C PRO A 144 1.98 15.24 -17.92
N VAL A 145 2.05 16.39 -18.57
CA VAL A 145 2.08 16.57 -20.03
C VAL A 145 3.15 17.58 -20.40
N SER A 146 3.43 17.73 -21.70
CA SER A 146 4.41 18.68 -22.24
C SER A 146 5.84 18.40 -21.74
N PHE A 147 6.21 17.13 -21.72
CA PHE A 147 7.59 16.68 -21.47
C PHE A 147 8.01 15.65 -22.53
N VAL A 148 9.31 15.58 -22.81
CA VAL A 148 9.86 14.61 -23.76
C VAL A 148 9.76 13.19 -23.20
N TYR A 149 9.04 12.31 -23.90
CA TYR A 149 8.98 10.89 -23.58
C TYR A 149 9.80 10.10 -24.60
N ASN A 150 11.03 9.73 -24.21
CA ASN A 150 11.99 9.05 -25.08
C ASN A 150 12.48 7.73 -24.44
N ALA A 151 13.20 6.93 -25.23
CA ALA A 151 13.78 5.66 -24.76
C ALA A 151 14.74 5.84 -23.56
N ALA A 152 15.46 6.96 -23.47
CA ALA A 152 16.35 7.22 -22.35
C ALA A 152 15.59 7.43 -21.04
N LEU A 153 14.45 8.17 -21.08
CA LEU A 153 13.55 8.30 -19.94
C LEU A 153 13.00 6.94 -19.53
N ALA A 154 12.54 6.15 -20.51
CA ALA A 154 11.99 4.81 -20.25
C ALA A 154 13.00 3.90 -19.53
N VAL A 155 14.24 3.84 -20.05
CA VAL A 155 15.34 3.09 -19.44
C VAL A 155 15.72 3.61 -18.05
N SER A 156 15.73 4.94 -17.86
CA SER A 156 16.10 5.53 -16.57
C SER A 156 15.11 5.19 -15.45
N ASN A 157 13.82 5.08 -15.79
CA ASN A 157 12.78 4.70 -14.85
C ASN A 157 12.71 3.18 -14.64
N GLY A 158 12.91 2.40 -15.70
CA GLY A 158 12.90 0.93 -15.67
C GLY A 158 11.51 0.28 -15.69
N GLU A 159 10.43 1.03 -15.47
CA GLU A 159 9.03 0.56 -15.49
C GLU A 159 8.16 1.35 -16.49
N LEU A 160 8.80 2.04 -17.44
CA LEU A 160 8.14 2.71 -18.55
C LEU A 160 8.38 1.95 -19.84
N ALA A 161 7.34 1.83 -20.67
CA ALA A 161 7.46 1.28 -22.01
C ALA A 161 8.40 2.16 -22.86
N ASP A 162 9.12 1.55 -23.81
CA ASP A 162 9.81 2.32 -24.84
C ASP A 162 8.76 3.00 -25.75
N PRO A 163 8.91 4.28 -26.10
CA PRO A 163 8.00 4.95 -27.03
C PRO A 163 7.73 4.21 -28.34
N VAL A 164 8.67 3.42 -28.86
CA VAL A 164 8.46 2.63 -30.08
C VAL A 164 7.52 1.44 -29.88
N ALA A 165 7.29 1.03 -28.64
CA ALA A 165 6.40 -0.05 -28.26
C ALA A 165 4.99 0.43 -27.89
N LEU A 166 4.74 1.75 -27.89
CA LEU A 166 3.42 2.29 -27.63
C LEU A 166 2.42 1.86 -28.70
N PRO A 167 1.15 1.60 -28.33
CA PRO A 167 0.07 1.39 -29.29
C PRO A 167 -0.04 2.56 -30.28
N GLN A 168 -0.46 2.29 -31.51
CA GLN A 168 -0.56 3.29 -32.58
C GLN A 168 -1.52 4.44 -32.24
N GLU A 169 -2.49 4.18 -31.37
CA GLU A 169 -3.45 5.13 -30.83
C GLU A 169 -2.79 6.21 -29.97
N ILE A 170 -1.72 5.86 -29.24
CA ILE A 170 -0.97 6.78 -28.37
C ILE A 170 0.15 7.43 -29.19
N LYS A 171 0.05 8.74 -29.40
CA LYS A 171 0.99 9.48 -30.23
C LYS A 171 1.65 10.61 -29.47
N LEU A 172 2.97 10.61 -29.52
CA LEU A 172 3.78 11.77 -29.15
C LEU A 172 3.69 12.83 -30.25
N ASP A 173 3.92 14.07 -29.89
CA ASP A 173 3.97 15.15 -30.87
C ASP A 173 5.28 15.14 -31.69
N ASN A 174 5.42 16.10 -32.60
CA ASN A 174 6.60 16.19 -33.49
C ASN A 174 7.92 16.44 -32.75
N ASN A 175 7.87 16.89 -31.50
CA ASN A 175 9.05 17.10 -30.65
C ASN A 175 9.33 15.88 -29.76
N GLY A 176 8.52 14.82 -29.87
CA GLY A 176 8.59 13.66 -28.97
C GLY A 176 8.03 13.95 -27.58
N GLU A 177 7.20 14.99 -27.43
CA GLU A 177 6.57 15.30 -26.16
C GLU A 177 5.25 14.54 -25.98
N LEU A 178 5.00 14.06 -24.76
CA LEU A 178 3.72 13.53 -24.36
C LEU A 178 2.76 14.71 -24.11
N GLN A 179 1.72 14.82 -24.93
CA GLN A 179 0.70 15.86 -24.83
C GLN A 179 -0.65 15.26 -24.39
N CYS A 180 -1.64 16.09 -24.05
CA CYS A 180 -3.01 15.61 -23.80
C CYS A 180 -3.54 14.71 -24.92
N THR A 181 -3.11 14.95 -26.17
CA THR A 181 -3.49 14.16 -27.35
C THR A 181 -2.93 12.74 -27.39
N ALA A 182 -1.99 12.40 -26.51
CA ALA A 182 -1.52 11.02 -26.34
C ALA A 182 -2.59 10.16 -25.64
N CYS A 183 -3.46 10.77 -24.83
CA CYS A 183 -4.53 10.10 -24.11
C CYS A 183 -5.92 10.41 -24.69
N HIS A 184 -6.10 11.60 -25.28
CA HIS A 184 -7.39 12.08 -25.79
C HIS A 184 -7.38 12.40 -27.29
N ASP A 185 -8.36 11.91 -28.04
CA ASP A 185 -8.65 12.37 -29.41
C ASP A 185 -9.84 13.34 -29.37
N PRO A 186 -9.64 14.67 -29.52
CA PRO A 186 -10.72 15.65 -29.40
C PRO A 186 -11.83 15.51 -30.45
N HIS A 187 -11.65 14.67 -31.48
CA HIS A 187 -12.64 14.45 -32.54
C HIS A 187 -13.39 13.13 -32.42
N ASN A 188 -12.98 12.24 -31.50
CA ASN A 188 -13.49 10.89 -31.41
C ASN A 188 -13.78 10.48 -29.96
N ASP A 189 -15.07 10.35 -29.64
CA ASP A 189 -15.55 9.96 -28.30
C ASP A 189 -16.01 8.49 -28.25
N THR A 190 -15.50 7.64 -29.17
CA THR A 190 -15.91 6.22 -29.23
C THR A 190 -15.67 5.48 -27.91
N ASN A 191 -14.63 5.85 -27.16
CA ASN A 191 -14.28 5.22 -25.88
C ASN A 191 -14.80 5.99 -24.66
N GLY A 192 -15.54 7.08 -24.85
CA GLY A 192 -15.91 8.01 -23.79
C GLY A 192 -14.74 8.85 -23.30
N LYS A 193 -15.03 10.03 -22.73
CA LYS A 193 -14.01 11.02 -22.26
C LYS A 193 -12.97 11.35 -23.34
N PHE A 194 -13.31 11.18 -24.63
CA PHE A 194 -12.41 11.29 -25.77
C PHE A 194 -11.16 10.40 -25.70
N LEU A 195 -11.16 9.30 -24.94
CA LEU A 195 -9.96 8.47 -24.82
C LEU A 195 -9.57 7.84 -26.15
N VAL A 196 -8.27 7.83 -26.46
CA VAL A 196 -7.74 7.21 -27.69
C VAL A 196 -7.93 5.69 -27.74
N MET A 197 -8.12 5.07 -26.58
CA MET A 197 -8.41 3.64 -26.42
C MET A 197 -9.25 3.39 -25.15
N PRO A 198 -9.94 2.24 -25.02
CA PRO A 198 -10.64 1.89 -23.78
C PRO A 198 -9.69 1.79 -22.59
N ASN A 199 -10.11 2.22 -21.39
CA ASN A 199 -9.30 2.12 -20.16
C ASN A 199 -9.74 1.01 -19.19
N ILE A 200 -10.64 0.11 -19.60
CA ILE A 200 -10.94 -1.09 -18.80
C ILE A 200 -9.66 -1.90 -18.58
N TYR A 201 -9.47 -2.43 -17.37
CA TYR A 201 -8.23 -3.08 -16.93
C TYR A 201 -6.99 -2.17 -16.97
N SER A 202 -7.20 -0.85 -17.00
CA SER A 202 -6.13 0.15 -17.13
C SER A 202 -5.29 0.00 -18.40
N ASN A 203 -5.91 -0.41 -19.51
CA ASN A 203 -5.23 -0.59 -20.80
C ASN A 203 -4.47 0.66 -21.28
N LEU A 204 -4.99 1.87 -21.02
CA LEU A 204 -4.28 3.10 -21.39
C LEU A 204 -3.08 3.35 -20.48
N CYS A 205 -3.23 3.13 -19.17
CA CYS A 205 -2.16 3.34 -18.20
C CYS A 205 -1.00 2.35 -18.44
N THR A 206 -1.33 1.07 -18.60
CA THR A 206 -0.36 -0.03 -18.76
C THR A 206 0.32 -0.07 -20.12
N ALA A 207 -0.19 0.68 -21.10
CA ALA A 207 0.52 0.93 -22.36
C ALA A 207 1.85 1.68 -22.13
N CYS A 208 1.91 2.53 -21.11
CA CYS A 208 3.12 3.28 -20.73
C CYS A 208 3.75 2.76 -19.43
N HIS A 209 2.95 2.49 -18.39
CA HIS A 209 3.42 2.11 -17.06
C HIS A 209 3.45 0.58 -16.89
N GLN A 210 4.61 -0.01 -17.12
CA GLN A 210 4.87 -1.45 -17.00
C GLN A 210 5.39 -1.79 -15.61
N LYS A 211 4.50 -1.67 -14.62
CA LYS A 211 4.82 -1.90 -13.21
C LYS A 211 5.22 -3.36 -12.97
N ASP A 212 6.38 -3.55 -12.33
CA ASP A 212 6.88 -4.88 -12.03
C ASP A 212 5.88 -5.65 -11.15
N GLY A 213 5.62 -6.91 -11.52
CA GLY A 213 4.66 -7.81 -10.87
C GLY A 213 3.16 -7.49 -11.02
N TRP A 214 2.77 -6.37 -11.65
CA TRP A 214 1.36 -5.95 -11.74
C TRP A 214 0.44 -7.03 -12.28
N ASN A 215 0.83 -7.69 -13.38
CA ASN A 215 0.02 -8.70 -14.06
C ASN A 215 -0.26 -9.97 -13.22
N LEU A 216 0.42 -10.12 -12.08
CA LEU A 216 0.24 -11.24 -11.15
C LEU A 216 -0.32 -10.79 -9.78
N SER A 217 -0.52 -9.49 -9.59
CA SER A 217 -1.06 -8.94 -8.34
C SER A 217 -2.53 -9.29 -8.16
N SER A 218 -2.98 -9.40 -6.91
CA SER A 218 -4.40 -9.58 -6.62
C SER A 218 -5.24 -8.39 -7.11
N HIS A 219 -4.69 -7.17 -7.13
CA HIS A 219 -5.41 -5.99 -7.60
C HIS A 219 -5.67 -5.99 -9.11
N SER A 220 -4.78 -6.57 -9.93
CA SER A 220 -5.02 -6.67 -11.37
C SER A 220 -5.94 -7.83 -11.75
N LEU A 221 -6.04 -8.87 -10.91
CA LEU A 221 -6.77 -10.10 -11.21
C LEU A 221 -8.13 -10.24 -10.50
N SER A 222 -8.38 -9.44 -9.45
CA SER A 222 -9.56 -9.62 -8.59
C SER A 222 -10.87 -9.21 -9.26
N ASN A 223 -11.84 -10.12 -9.27
CA ASN A 223 -13.22 -9.85 -9.70
C ASN A 223 -14.13 -9.43 -8.53
N SER A 224 -13.57 -9.07 -7.38
CA SER A 224 -14.36 -8.56 -6.25
C SER A 224 -15.11 -7.30 -6.65
N MET A 225 -16.35 -7.20 -6.19
CA MET A 225 -17.23 -6.06 -6.42
C MET A 225 -17.51 -5.36 -5.10
N TRP A 226 -17.73 -4.05 -5.16
CA TRP A 226 -18.29 -3.31 -4.03
C TRP A 226 -19.71 -3.83 -3.73
N ASN A 227 -19.98 -4.13 -2.46
CA ASN A 227 -21.24 -4.73 -2.03
C ASN A 227 -22.36 -3.69 -1.78
N GLY A 228 -22.11 -2.40 -2.06
CA GLY A 228 -23.06 -1.31 -1.84
C GLY A 228 -23.03 -0.70 -0.43
N ALA A 229 -22.17 -1.18 0.47
CA ALA A 229 -22.02 -0.63 1.82
C ALA A 229 -20.91 0.42 1.90
N GLY A 230 -21.16 1.51 2.63
CA GLY A 230 -20.23 2.64 2.74
C GLY A 230 -20.16 3.47 1.46
N PRO A 231 -19.13 4.31 1.29
CA PRO A 231 -18.90 5.03 0.04
C PRO A 231 -18.53 4.10 -1.12
N ASP A 232 -18.93 4.47 -2.33
CA ASP A 232 -18.50 3.81 -3.56
C ASP A 232 -16.99 4.02 -3.75
N PRO A 233 -16.17 2.96 -3.85
CA PRO A 233 -14.73 3.10 -4.08
C PRO A 233 -14.38 3.65 -5.47
N TRP A 234 -15.30 3.61 -6.45
CA TRP A 234 -15.01 3.95 -7.85
C TRP A 234 -15.96 5.02 -8.43
N PRO A 235 -16.06 6.21 -7.80
CA PRO A 235 -17.06 7.21 -8.18
C PRO A 235 -16.87 7.81 -9.59
N HIS A 236 -15.76 7.50 -10.26
CA HIS A 236 -15.33 8.13 -11.51
C HIS A 236 -15.24 7.16 -12.71
N THR A 237 -15.55 5.88 -12.49
CA THR A 237 -15.62 4.85 -13.54
C THR A 237 -17.03 4.24 -13.57
N ALA A 238 -17.32 3.47 -14.62
CA ALA A 238 -18.54 2.66 -14.69
C ALA A 238 -18.25 1.16 -14.45
N TYR A 239 -17.01 0.84 -14.07
CA TYR A 239 -16.52 -0.53 -13.92
C TYR A 239 -16.85 -1.06 -12.54
N THR A 240 -17.19 -2.35 -12.44
CA THR A 240 -17.79 -2.91 -11.23
C THR A 240 -16.88 -3.84 -10.45
N THR A 241 -15.71 -4.18 -10.99
CA THR A 241 -14.74 -5.03 -10.30
C THR A 241 -13.43 -4.29 -10.04
N VAL A 242 -12.67 -4.79 -9.05
CA VAL A 242 -11.32 -4.29 -8.76
C VAL A 242 -10.44 -4.38 -10.01
N SER A 243 -10.43 -5.51 -10.74
CA SER A 243 -9.60 -5.69 -11.93
C SER A 243 -9.97 -4.76 -13.08
N GLU A 244 -11.27 -4.54 -13.33
CA GLU A 244 -11.71 -3.64 -14.41
C GLU A 244 -11.33 -2.18 -14.14
N ASN A 245 -11.36 -1.75 -12.87
CA ASN A 245 -10.89 -0.43 -12.44
C ASN A 245 -9.36 -0.31 -12.48
N GLY A 246 -8.63 -1.37 -12.11
CA GLY A 246 -7.17 -1.45 -12.21
C GLY A 246 -6.44 -0.34 -11.43
N CYS A 247 -5.59 0.43 -12.11
CA CYS A 247 -4.85 1.55 -11.55
C CYS A 247 -5.78 2.62 -10.95
N GLU A 248 -6.97 2.84 -11.51
CA GLU A 248 -7.91 3.87 -11.06
C GLU A 248 -8.55 3.55 -9.69
N ASN A 249 -8.37 2.32 -9.17
CA ASN A 249 -8.71 2.00 -7.78
C ASN A 249 -8.01 2.93 -6.77
N CYS A 250 -6.75 3.30 -7.05
CA CYS A 250 -5.92 4.10 -6.15
C CYS A 250 -5.46 5.41 -6.77
N HIS A 251 -5.31 5.46 -8.10
CA HIS A 251 -4.78 6.61 -8.81
C HIS A 251 -5.87 7.41 -9.52
N LYS A 252 -5.69 8.72 -9.62
CA LYS A 252 -6.58 9.63 -10.33
C LYS A 252 -5.77 10.49 -11.30
N PRO A 253 -5.93 10.34 -12.62
CA PRO A 253 -5.08 11.02 -13.59
C PRO A 253 -5.29 12.54 -13.62
N HIS A 254 -6.43 13.05 -13.16
CA HIS A 254 -6.69 14.48 -13.12
C HIS A 254 -7.38 14.86 -11.83
N THR A 255 -7.06 16.02 -11.26
CA THR A 255 -7.62 16.52 -9.99
C THR A 255 -7.47 15.54 -8.81
N ALA A 256 -6.31 14.91 -8.69
CA ALA A 256 -6.00 13.93 -7.64
C ALA A 256 -6.14 14.53 -6.23
N GLY A 257 -6.64 13.75 -5.26
CA GLY A 257 -6.70 14.20 -3.87
C GLY A 257 -5.31 14.29 -3.24
N GLY A 258 -4.45 13.32 -3.56
CA GLY A 258 -3.03 13.35 -3.26
C GLY A 258 -2.23 13.77 -4.50
N HIS A 259 -1.58 14.93 -4.43
CA HIS A 259 -0.84 15.50 -5.56
C HIS A 259 0.29 14.56 -5.99
N GLN A 260 1.19 14.19 -5.08
CA GLN A 260 2.24 13.23 -5.40
C GLN A 260 1.67 11.84 -5.66
N ARG A 261 2.15 11.19 -6.72
CA ARG A 261 1.74 9.83 -7.15
C ARG A 261 0.27 9.75 -7.57
N LEU A 262 -0.42 10.89 -7.64
CA LEU A 262 -1.77 11.05 -8.15
C LEU A 262 -2.76 10.13 -7.43
N LEU A 263 -2.76 10.11 -6.10
CA LEU A 263 -3.66 9.25 -5.32
C LEU A 263 -5.07 9.85 -5.27
N ASN A 264 -6.09 8.98 -5.22
CA ASN A 264 -7.49 9.38 -5.10
C ASN A 264 -7.71 10.25 -3.84
N TYR A 265 -7.06 9.92 -2.73
CA TYR A 265 -7.15 10.60 -1.44
C TYR A 265 -5.78 11.10 -0.97
N PRO A 266 -5.74 12.23 -0.21
CA PRO A 266 -4.49 12.79 0.33
C PRO A 266 -3.84 11.94 1.41
N PHE A 267 -4.65 11.23 2.23
CA PHE A 267 -4.16 10.26 3.22
C PHE A 267 -3.94 8.92 2.51
N GLU A 268 -2.73 8.37 2.61
CA GLU A 268 -2.30 7.18 1.88
C GLU A 268 -3.22 5.96 2.13
N GLU A 269 -3.56 5.73 3.39
CA GLU A 269 -4.37 4.66 3.94
C GLU A 269 -5.83 4.71 3.48
N ASP A 270 -6.40 5.90 3.21
CA ASP A 270 -7.76 6.03 2.67
C ASP A 270 -7.88 5.39 1.27
N ASN A 271 -6.79 5.40 0.49
CA ASN A 271 -6.72 4.73 -0.81
C ASN A 271 -6.77 3.20 -0.70
N CYS A 272 -6.47 2.64 0.48
CA CYS A 272 -6.54 1.20 0.76
C CYS A 272 -7.85 0.84 1.48
N LEU A 273 -8.18 1.58 2.53
CA LEU A 273 -9.28 1.27 3.46
C LEU A 273 -10.66 1.45 2.84
N ILE A 274 -10.79 2.24 1.76
CA ILE A 274 -12.06 2.35 1.02
C ILE A 274 -12.57 1.00 0.50
N CYS A 275 -11.66 0.04 0.24
CA CYS A 275 -11.95 -1.33 -0.17
C CYS A 275 -11.67 -2.38 0.92
N HIS A 276 -10.69 -2.12 1.79
CA HIS A 276 -10.23 -3.04 2.85
C HIS A 276 -10.97 -2.89 4.20
N ASN A 277 -12.21 -2.38 4.15
CA ASN A 277 -13.13 -2.21 5.28
C ASN A 277 -14.26 -3.26 5.31
N GLY A 278 -14.15 -4.34 4.52
CA GLY A 278 -15.19 -5.37 4.42
C GLY A 278 -16.29 -5.11 3.37
N ASN A 279 -16.25 -3.97 2.64
CA ASN A 279 -17.23 -3.66 1.60
C ASN A 279 -16.88 -4.24 0.21
N THR A 280 -15.61 -4.58 -0.03
CA THR A 280 -15.07 -5.04 -1.31
C THR A 280 -14.12 -6.20 -1.08
N ALA A 281 -13.10 -5.99 -0.24
CA ALA A 281 -12.29 -7.09 0.30
C ALA A 281 -13.10 -7.83 1.37
N LEU A 282 -13.01 -9.16 1.38
CA LEU A 282 -13.69 -10.00 2.38
C LEU A 282 -13.15 -9.74 3.80
N ILE A 283 -11.84 -9.53 3.91
CA ILE A 283 -11.16 -9.28 5.18
C ILE A 283 -11.20 -7.78 5.48
N ASN A 284 -11.69 -7.45 6.68
CA ASN A 284 -11.81 -6.08 7.15
C ASN A 284 -10.60 -5.70 8.00
N ILE A 285 -9.63 -5.01 7.40
CA ILE A 285 -8.42 -4.53 8.07
C ILE A 285 -8.72 -3.29 8.91
N GLU A 286 -9.67 -2.45 8.46
CA GLU A 286 -10.08 -1.24 9.18
C GLU A 286 -10.49 -1.55 10.62
N GLN A 287 -11.24 -2.64 10.84
CA GLN A 287 -11.62 -3.07 12.20
C GLN A 287 -10.44 -3.46 13.07
N GLU A 288 -9.38 -4.02 12.49
CA GLU A 288 -8.18 -4.37 13.25
C GLU A 288 -7.41 -3.11 13.65
N LEU A 289 -7.40 -2.08 12.80
CA LEU A 289 -6.80 -0.78 13.09
C LEU A 289 -7.57 0.02 14.15
N LEU A 290 -8.75 -0.41 14.58
CA LEU A 290 -9.46 0.21 15.72
C LEU A 290 -9.01 -0.34 17.08
N LYS A 291 -8.19 -1.40 17.09
CA LYS A 291 -7.74 -2.04 18.33
C LYS A 291 -6.75 -1.16 19.11
N PRO A 292 -6.65 -1.34 20.44
CA PRO A 292 -5.84 -0.47 21.30
C PRO A 292 -4.34 -0.57 21.04
N TYR A 293 -3.85 -1.70 20.54
CA TYR A 293 -2.46 -1.89 20.16
C TYR A 293 -2.38 -2.20 18.68
N ARG A 294 -1.75 -1.32 17.91
CA ARG A 294 -1.80 -1.33 16.45
C ARG A 294 -0.59 -0.64 15.85
N HIS A 295 -0.36 -0.89 14.56
CA HIS A 295 0.40 0.06 13.74
C HIS A 295 -0.58 1.16 13.29
N SER A 296 -0.45 2.35 13.87
CA SER A 296 -1.38 3.46 13.62
C SER A 296 -1.07 4.17 12.31
N VAL A 297 -1.51 3.61 11.18
CA VAL A 297 -1.34 4.25 9.86
C VAL A 297 -2.03 5.62 9.79
N GLN A 298 -3.24 5.73 10.37
CA GLN A 298 -4.03 6.97 10.41
C GLN A 298 -3.43 8.13 11.23
N ASP A 299 -2.34 7.88 11.96
CA ASP A 299 -1.69 8.92 12.78
C ASP A 299 -0.64 9.71 11.95
N TYR A 300 -0.37 9.29 10.72
CA TYR A 300 0.63 9.86 9.82
C TYR A 300 -0.04 10.33 8.52
N GLY A 301 0.65 11.19 7.75
CA GLY A 301 0.13 11.66 6.46
C GLY A 301 1.17 12.51 5.74
N GLY A 302 1.45 12.16 4.49
CA GLY A 302 2.43 12.86 3.66
C GLY A 302 3.89 12.77 4.16
N ILE A 303 4.20 11.79 5.00
CA ILE A 303 5.58 11.51 5.46
C ILE A 303 6.22 10.43 4.59
N HIS A 304 5.46 9.37 4.28
CA HIS A 304 5.97 8.22 3.54
C HIS A 304 6.44 8.60 2.13
N ASP A 305 7.63 8.09 1.76
CA ASP A 305 8.14 8.21 0.42
C ASP A 305 8.68 6.87 -0.15
N PRO A 306 8.26 6.44 -1.36
CA PRO A 306 8.76 5.21 -1.97
C PRO A 306 10.27 5.15 -2.27
N VAL A 307 10.99 6.27 -2.18
CA VAL A 307 12.46 6.34 -2.34
C VAL A 307 13.22 6.48 -1.02
N GLU A 308 12.57 6.20 0.12
CA GLU A 308 13.21 6.17 1.43
C GLU A 308 14.41 5.20 1.51
N ASP A 309 15.44 5.66 2.23
CA ASP A 309 16.67 4.91 2.50
C ASP A 309 16.83 4.67 4.01
N PHE A 310 16.68 3.41 4.41
CA PHE A 310 16.71 2.98 5.80
C PHE A 310 18.13 2.61 6.30
N SER A 311 19.14 2.65 5.44
CA SER A 311 20.49 2.12 5.72
C SER A 311 21.24 2.81 6.88
N LEU A 312 20.86 4.04 7.25
CA LEU A 312 21.54 4.84 8.29
C LEU A 312 20.61 5.46 9.34
N GLY A 313 19.36 5.00 9.45
CA GLY A 313 18.42 5.52 10.46
C GLY A 313 17.95 6.97 10.24
N GLY A 314 17.94 7.42 8.97
CA GLY A 314 17.55 8.78 8.58
C GLY A 314 16.08 8.94 8.19
N VAL A 315 15.29 7.86 8.17
CA VAL A 315 13.88 7.92 7.78
C VAL A 315 13.05 8.40 8.96
N THR A 316 12.27 9.46 8.74
CA THR A 316 11.31 9.98 9.72
C THR A 316 10.38 8.86 10.16
N LYS A 317 10.20 8.69 11.47
CA LYS A 317 9.40 7.61 12.04
C LYS A 317 7.94 7.77 11.64
N HIS A 318 7.42 6.78 10.91
CA HIS A 318 6.01 6.65 10.53
C HIS A 318 5.73 5.18 10.18
N VAL A 319 4.48 4.86 9.86
CA VAL A 319 4.10 3.57 9.29
C VAL A 319 2.90 3.76 8.38
N GLU A 320 3.00 3.29 7.14
CA GLU A 320 1.91 3.22 6.18
C GLU A 320 1.72 1.80 5.63
N CYS A 321 0.60 1.55 4.94
CA CYS A 321 0.39 0.27 4.25
C CYS A 321 1.54 -0.07 3.28
N PRO A 322 2.06 0.87 2.45
CA PRO A 322 3.16 0.59 1.52
C PRO A 322 4.52 0.33 2.20
N ASP A 323 4.65 0.57 3.51
CA ASP A 323 5.89 0.21 4.22
C ASP A 323 6.09 -1.29 4.36
N CYS A 324 4.99 -2.03 4.39
CA CYS A 324 4.96 -3.49 4.56
C CYS A 324 4.48 -4.23 3.31
N HIS A 325 3.80 -3.52 2.40
CA HIS A 325 3.18 -4.08 1.21
C HIS A 325 3.61 -3.33 -0.04
N ASN A 326 3.60 -4.00 -1.19
CA ASN A 326 3.65 -3.33 -2.48
C ASN A 326 2.35 -3.62 -3.22
N PRO A 327 1.43 -2.65 -3.38
CA PRO A 327 0.12 -2.90 -3.97
C PRO A 327 0.21 -3.38 -5.44
N HIS A 328 1.33 -3.11 -6.12
CA HIS A 328 1.57 -3.56 -7.48
C HIS A 328 2.04 -5.02 -7.58
N GLN A 329 2.44 -5.64 -6.47
CA GLN A 329 2.97 -7.02 -6.47
C GLN A 329 2.25 -7.93 -5.47
N ALA A 330 1.54 -7.36 -4.49
CA ALA A 330 0.81 -8.10 -3.48
C ALA A 330 -0.17 -9.09 -4.11
N ASN A 331 -0.10 -10.35 -3.66
CA ASN A 331 -0.87 -11.47 -4.19
C ASN A 331 -1.20 -12.49 -3.08
N ASP A 332 -1.96 -13.54 -3.43
CA ASP A 332 -2.46 -14.56 -2.51
C ASP A 332 -1.54 -15.79 -2.36
N VAL A 333 -0.34 -15.76 -2.95
CA VAL A 333 0.63 -16.86 -2.84
C VAL A 333 1.05 -17.01 -1.38
N ALA A 334 0.83 -18.20 -0.81
CA ALA A 334 1.26 -18.50 0.54
C ALA A 334 2.80 -18.53 0.65
N SER A 335 3.34 -18.19 1.81
CA SER A 335 4.77 -18.37 2.09
C SER A 335 5.14 -19.86 2.00
N SER A 336 6.36 -20.14 1.53
CA SER A 336 6.96 -21.48 1.54
C SER A 336 7.38 -21.96 2.93
N GLY A 337 7.31 -21.08 3.94
CA GLY A 337 7.70 -21.34 5.32
C GLY A 337 8.63 -20.25 5.86
N ALA A 338 8.73 -20.16 7.19
CA ALA A 338 9.60 -19.19 7.81
C ALA A 338 11.07 -19.41 7.41
N PRO A 339 11.83 -18.33 7.12
CA PRO A 339 11.45 -16.92 7.31
C PRO A 339 10.94 -16.22 6.04
N GLN A 340 10.68 -16.96 4.95
CA GLN A 340 10.34 -16.39 3.64
C GLN A 340 9.02 -15.63 3.67
N ILE A 341 8.99 -14.46 3.01
CA ILE A 341 7.76 -13.67 2.90
C ILE A 341 6.62 -14.43 2.21
N SER A 342 5.40 -13.98 2.43
CA SER A 342 4.24 -14.40 1.63
C SER A 342 4.01 -13.45 0.46
N GLY A 343 3.14 -13.83 -0.46
CA GLY A 343 2.64 -13.01 -1.55
C GLY A 343 2.04 -11.67 -1.10
N ALA A 344 1.50 -11.59 0.12
CA ALA A 344 0.97 -10.36 0.66
C ALA A 344 2.05 -9.27 0.80
N ASN A 345 3.31 -9.66 1.01
CA ASN A 345 4.45 -8.76 1.18
C ASN A 345 5.37 -8.74 -0.05
N ALA A 346 4.98 -9.39 -1.15
CA ALA A 346 5.78 -9.42 -2.37
C ALA A 346 6.11 -7.99 -2.83
N GLY A 347 7.37 -7.76 -3.21
CA GLY A 347 7.83 -6.46 -3.70
C GLY A 347 8.11 -5.40 -2.63
N ALA A 348 7.85 -5.67 -1.34
CA ALA A 348 8.21 -4.77 -0.25
C ALA A 348 9.73 -4.69 -0.08
N SER A 349 10.26 -3.56 0.37
CA SER A 349 11.67 -3.41 0.73
C SER A 349 11.92 -3.90 2.17
N GLY A 350 13.18 -4.13 2.52
CA GLY A 350 13.56 -4.56 3.86
C GLY A 350 15.00 -4.20 4.22
N ILE A 351 15.38 -4.48 5.46
CA ILE A 351 16.74 -4.40 5.98
C ILE A 351 17.20 -5.80 6.37
N THR A 352 18.30 -6.25 5.77
CA THR A 352 18.91 -7.56 6.08
C THR A 352 19.45 -7.61 7.50
N SER A 353 19.76 -8.81 7.99
CA SER A 353 20.47 -9.04 9.26
C SER A 353 21.77 -8.25 9.41
N SER A 354 22.44 -7.98 8.29
CA SER A 354 23.67 -7.17 8.23
C SER A 354 23.44 -5.65 8.26
N GLY A 355 22.19 -5.19 8.28
CA GLY A 355 21.83 -3.76 8.22
C GLY A 355 21.79 -3.17 6.80
N MET A 356 21.98 -3.99 5.75
CA MET A 356 21.88 -3.52 4.36
C MET A 356 20.42 -3.47 3.88
N GLN A 357 20.05 -2.41 3.19
CA GLN A 357 18.74 -2.29 2.53
C GLN A 357 18.65 -3.22 1.30
N VAL A 358 17.50 -3.88 1.16
CA VAL A 358 17.17 -4.75 0.04
C VAL A 358 15.81 -4.40 -0.54
N ARG A 359 15.67 -4.55 -1.86
CA ARG A 359 14.42 -4.34 -2.59
C ARG A 359 14.38 -5.30 -3.80
N PRO A 360 13.55 -6.35 -3.77
CA PRO A 360 12.60 -6.72 -2.71
C PRO A 360 13.26 -7.42 -1.51
N ALA A 361 12.55 -7.46 -0.38
CA ALA A 361 12.82 -8.34 0.75
C ALA A 361 12.54 -9.80 0.38
N ALA A 362 13.35 -10.72 0.90
CA ALA A 362 13.14 -12.16 0.77
C ALA A 362 12.54 -12.76 2.05
N ASN A 363 12.85 -12.18 3.21
CA ASN A 363 12.45 -12.67 4.51
C ASN A 363 11.55 -11.68 5.24
N LEU A 364 10.55 -12.17 5.97
CA LEU A 364 9.57 -11.31 6.66
C LEU A 364 10.23 -10.39 7.69
N TYR A 365 11.24 -10.88 8.42
CA TYR A 365 11.95 -10.08 9.42
C TYR A 365 12.65 -8.85 8.80
N GLU A 366 13.01 -8.91 7.51
CA GLU A 366 13.69 -7.79 6.84
C GLU A 366 12.78 -6.57 6.74
N ILE A 367 11.48 -6.79 6.51
CA ILE A 367 10.47 -5.74 6.50
C ILE A 367 10.33 -5.15 7.90
N CYS A 368 10.28 -6.00 8.94
CA CYS A 368 10.21 -5.56 10.33
C CYS A 368 11.44 -4.72 10.74
N PHE A 369 12.64 -5.11 10.30
CA PHE A 369 13.89 -4.43 10.63
C PHE A 369 14.00 -3.01 10.05
N LYS A 370 13.18 -2.64 9.05
CA LYS A 370 13.07 -1.23 8.61
C LYS A 370 12.83 -0.29 9.78
N CYS A 371 11.95 -0.67 10.71
CA CYS A 371 11.49 0.20 11.80
C CYS A 371 11.80 -0.35 13.19
N HIS A 372 12.13 -1.63 13.32
CA HIS A 372 12.49 -2.27 14.60
C HIS A 372 13.99 -2.59 14.71
N GLY A 373 14.77 -2.35 13.65
CA GLY A 373 16.21 -2.53 13.61
C GLY A 373 16.98 -1.25 13.97
N ASP A 374 17.85 -0.80 13.06
CA ASP A 374 18.70 0.37 13.27
C ASP A 374 17.91 1.69 13.29
N ASN A 375 16.88 1.83 12.46
CA ASN A 375 15.95 2.96 12.48
C ASN A 375 14.82 2.77 13.51
N ASN A 376 15.18 2.41 14.75
CA ASN A 376 14.19 1.91 15.68
C ASN A 376 13.13 2.96 16.09
N VAL A 377 11.87 2.66 15.84
CA VAL A 377 10.72 3.47 16.26
C VAL A 377 10.45 3.36 17.76
N ILE A 378 10.83 2.23 18.37
CA ILE A 378 10.67 1.97 19.81
C ILE A 378 11.76 2.72 20.59
N SER A 379 11.34 3.53 21.58
CA SER A 379 12.26 4.33 22.40
C SER A 379 12.30 3.94 23.88
N THR A 380 11.50 2.95 24.29
CA THR A 380 11.37 2.56 25.71
C THR A 380 11.30 1.05 25.85
N PHE A 381 12.00 0.51 26.85
CA PHE A 381 11.87 -0.88 27.26
C PHE A 381 10.53 -1.13 27.92
N ARG A 382 9.92 -2.29 27.62
CA ARG A 382 8.63 -2.68 28.19
C ARG A 382 8.77 -3.53 29.43
N ILE A 383 9.86 -4.29 29.51
CA ILE A 383 10.32 -5.03 30.67
C ILE A 383 11.71 -4.46 30.97
N ASP A 384 11.95 -4.09 32.22
CA ASP A 384 13.26 -3.58 32.60
C ASP A 384 14.21 -4.75 32.76
N ARG A 385 15.06 -4.97 31.76
CA ARG A 385 15.94 -6.14 31.68
C ARG A 385 17.34 -5.81 32.21
N GLN A 386 18.05 -6.83 32.70
CA GLN A 386 19.47 -6.72 33.02
C GLN A 386 20.31 -6.30 31.81
N ILE A 387 20.04 -6.89 30.64
CA ILE A 387 20.60 -6.50 29.35
C ILE A 387 19.51 -5.83 28.53
N GLN A 388 19.74 -4.58 28.17
CA GLN A 388 18.82 -3.74 27.43
C GLN A 388 19.29 -3.58 25.97
N GLN A 389 18.50 -4.06 25.02
CA GLN A 389 18.71 -3.88 23.59
C GLN A 389 17.39 -3.47 22.93
N LEU A 390 17.38 -2.38 22.17
CA LEU A 390 16.19 -1.92 21.46
C LEU A 390 16.23 -2.33 19.99
N ASN A 391 17.41 -2.47 19.40
CA ASN A 391 17.56 -2.86 18.02
C ASN A 391 17.30 -4.36 17.88
N THR A 392 16.12 -4.71 17.39
CA THR A 392 15.67 -6.10 17.29
C THR A 392 16.48 -6.92 16.29
N ARG A 393 17.13 -6.29 15.30
CA ARG A 393 18.13 -6.95 14.44
C ARG A 393 19.32 -7.47 15.25
N LEU A 394 19.76 -6.71 16.25
CA LEU A 394 20.86 -7.13 17.14
C LEU A 394 20.40 -8.15 18.20
N GLU A 395 19.10 -8.20 18.53
CA GLU A 395 18.54 -9.22 19.43
C GLU A 395 18.47 -10.60 18.75
N PHE A 396 18.21 -10.65 17.44
CA PHE A 396 18.08 -11.89 16.66
C PHE A 396 19.34 -12.32 15.90
N ASP A 397 20.45 -11.59 16.03
CA ASP A 397 21.72 -11.93 15.40
C ASP A 397 22.13 -13.38 15.74
N VAL A 398 22.43 -14.16 14.70
CA VAL A 398 22.70 -15.61 14.82
C VAL A 398 23.97 -15.96 15.60
N SER A 399 24.84 -14.97 15.87
CA SER A 399 26.01 -15.12 16.74
C SER A 399 25.69 -14.95 18.23
N ASN A 400 24.46 -14.58 18.57
CA ASN A 400 24.04 -14.33 19.94
C ASN A 400 24.06 -15.61 20.80
N PRO A 401 24.36 -15.50 22.11
CA PRO A 401 24.33 -16.63 23.05
C PRO A 401 22.98 -17.33 23.13
N SER A 402 21.88 -16.61 22.92
CA SER A 402 20.56 -17.20 22.69
C SER A 402 19.61 -16.21 22.03
N TYR A 403 18.68 -16.75 21.25
CA TYR A 403 17.66 -16.03 20.49
C TYR A 403 16.52 -16.99 20.11
N HIS A 404 15.31 -16.47 19.91
CA HIS A 404 14.25 -17.21 19.23
C HIS A 404 14.54 -17.27 17.71
N PRO A 405 14.21 -18.38 17.04
CA PRO A 405 14.72 -18.67 15.71
C PRO A 405 13.95 -17.93 14.60
N VAL A 406 14.18 -16.63 14.47
CA VAL A 406 13.55 -15.78 13.42
C VAL A 406 14.43 -15.70 12.17
N GLU A 407 15.73 -15.44 12.35
CA GLU A 407 16.67 -15.33 11.22
C GLU A 407 17.23 -16.69 10.78
N ALA A 408 17.44 -17.59 11.74
CA ALA A 408 17.96 -18.94 11.53
C ALA A 408 17.52 -19.87 12.67
N ALA A 409 17.83 -21.16 12.54
CA ALA A 409 17.64 -22.12 13.62
C ALA A 409 18.33 -21.67 14.92
N GLY A 410 17.72 -22.02 16.05
CA GLY A 410 18.24 -21.67 17.38
C GLY A 410 19.53 -22.41 17.71
N VAL A 411 20.32 -21.86 18.63
CA VAL A 411 21.61 -22.43 19.05
C VAL A 411 21.49 -23.62 20.01
N ASN A 412 20.31 -23.82 20.62
CA ASN A 412 20.12 -24.85 21.64
C ASN A 412 20.01 -26.25 21.00
N PRO A 413 20.86 -27.22 21.41
CA PRO A 413 20.85 -28.57 20.85
C PRO A 413 19.69 -29.43 21.35
N ASN A 414 18.95 -28.99 22.37
CA ASN A 414 17.84 -29.71 22.98
C ASN A 414 16.68 -28.77 23.28
N VAL A 415 15.47 -29.15 22.88
CA VAL A 415 14.24 -28.35 23.02
C VAL A 415 13.07 -29.20 23.53
N PRO A 416 13.21 -29.85 24.71
CA PRO A 416 12.26 -30.87 25.17
C PRO A 416 10.85 -30.33 25.45
N SER A 417 10.72 -29.01 25.62
CA SER A 417 9.46 -28.35 25.91
C SER A 417 8.77 -27.80 24.66
N LEU A 418 9.24 -28.06 23.44
CA LEU A 418 8.54 -27.62 22.23
C LEU A 418 7.43 -28.61 21.82
N LEU A 419 6.28 -28.06 21.41
CA LEU A 419 5.19 -28.82 20.82
C LEU A 419 5.55 -29.25 19.39
N PRO A 420 5.15 -30.45 18.93
CA PRO A 420 5.21 -30.78 17.50
C PRO A 420 4.42 -29.75 16.67
N PRO A 421 4.92 -29.33 15.48
CA PRO A 421 6.07 -29.86 14.76
C PRO A 421 7.40 -29.13 15.04
N TYR A 422 7.48 -28.28 16.06
CA TYR A 422 8.68 -27.50 16.33
C TYR A 422 9.86 -28.39 16.78
N THR A 423 11.04 -28.12 16.23
CA THR A 423 12.29 -28.83 16.50
C THR A 423 13.44 -27.84 16.69
N THR A 424 14.65 -28.34 16.98
CA THR A 424 15.87 -27.50 17.06
C THR A 424 16.20 -26.79 15.75
N SER A 425 15.71 -27.28 14.62
CA SER A 425 15.89 -26.66 13.30
C SER A 425 14.71 -25.78 12.88
N GLY A 426 13.68 -25.63 13.73
CA GLY A 426 12.51 -24.81 13.43
C GLY A 426 12.87 -23.34 13.32
N ILE A 427 12.21 -22.65 12.39
CA ILE A 427 12.25 -21.20 12.22
C ILE A 427 10.81 -20.70 12.37
N ILE A 428 10.63 -19.54 12.99
CA ILE A 428 9.35 -18.90 13.23
C ILE A 428 9.32 -17.50 12.61
N PHE A 429 8.13 -16.97 12.37
CA PHE A 429 7.93 -15.60 11.93
C PHE A 429 7.82 -14.65 13.13
N CYS A 430 8.16 -13.37 12.92
CA CYS A 430 7.79 -12.31 13.87
C CYS A 430 6.27 -12.32 14.16
N THR A 431 5.47 -12.61 13.13
CA THR A 431 4.00 -12.67 13.20
C THR A 431 3.44 -13.96 13.83
N ASP A 432 4.29 -14.90 14.25
CA ASP A 432 3.83 -16.01 15.10
C ASP A 432 3.58 -15.57 16.53
N CYS A 433 4.14 -14.42 16.93
CA CYS A 433 3.89 -13.75 18.20
C CYS A 433 3.15 -12.42 18.02
N HIS A 434 3.55 -11.62 17.02
CA HIS A 434 2.99 -10.30 16.76
C HIS A 434 1.94 -10.33 15.64
N ASN A 435 0.68 -10.55 16.03
CA ASN A 435 -0.41 -10.73 15.09
C ASN A 435 -1.73 -10.20 15.67
N ASN A 436 -2.76 -10.26 14.84
CA ASN A 436 -4.13 -10.12 15.25
C ASN A 436 -4.55 -11.24 16.22
N ASP A 437 -5.20 -10.85 17.32
CA ASP A 437 -5.75 -11.77 18.32
C ASP A 437 -7.02 -12.51 17.86
N ASN A 438 -7.68 -12.03 16.82
CA ASN A 438 -8.82 -12.66 16.19
C ASN A 438 -8.36 -13.55 15.02
N SER A 439 -8.46 -14.86 15.19
CA SER A 439 -8.08 -15.84 14.16
C SER A 439 -8.91 -15.78 12.88
N GLY A 440 -10.10 -15.15 12.91
CA GLY A 440 -10.92 -14.86 11.73
C GLY A 440 -10.68 -13.50 11.10
N GLY A 441 -9.84 -12.65 11.72
CA GLY A 441 -9.53 -11.30 11.26
C GLY A 441 -8.34 -11.25 10.29
N ALA A 442 -7.94 -10.04 9.93
CA ALA A 442 -6.78 -9.84 9.07
C ALA A 442 -5.49 -10.30 9.77
N ARG A 443 -4.79 -11.28 9.19
CA ARG A 443 -3.47 -11.73 9.68
C ARG A 443 -2.42 -10.65 9.44
N GLY A 444 -1.47 -10.55 10.35
CA GLY A 444 -0.40 -9.55 10.34
C GLY A 444 -0.49 -8.60 11.53
N PRO A 445 0.49 -7.72 11.72
CA PRO A 445 0.62 -6.89 12.90
C PRO A 445 -0.28 -5.63 12.82
N HIS A 446 -1.48 -5.72 12.26
CA HIS A 446 -2.38 -4.58 12.07
C HIS A 446 -2.90 -4.06 13.41
N GLY A 447 -3.45 -4.94 14.23
CA GLY A 447 -3.98 -4.60 15.54
C GLY A 447 -4.27 -5.81 16.41
N SER A 448 -4.17 -5.63 17.73
CA SER A 448 -4.48 -6.63 18.75
C SER A 448 -5.06 -5.98 20.01
N ILE A 449 -5.93 -6.72 20.71
CA ILE A 449 -6.36 -6.34 22.07
C ILE A 449 -5.24 -6.55 23.11
N TYR A 450 -4.25 -7.40 22.80
CA TYR A 450 -3.12 -7.67 23.68
C TYR A 450 -1.97 -6.71 23.40
N ARG A 451 -1.37 -6.25 24.50
CA ARG A 451 -0.33 -5.23 24.49
C ARG A 451 0.88 -5.68 23.68
N SER A 452 1.51 -4.74 22.96
CA SER A 452 2.63 -5.02 22.05
C SER A 452 2.24 -5.87 20.83
N LEU A 453 0.98 -5.74 20.36
CA LEU A 453 0.50 -6.40 19.14
C LEU A 453 0.56 -7.93 19.22
N LEU A 454 0.38 -8.51 20.41
CA LEU A 454 0.52 -9.95 20.60
C LEU A 454 -0.74 -10.69 20.13
N GLU A 455 -0.59 -11.84 19.49
CA GLU A 455 -1.75 -12.63 19.04
C GLU A 455 -2.52 -13.30 20.19
N GLN A 456 -1.86 -13.48 21.33
CA GLN A 456 -2.41 -14.16 22.49
C GLN A 456 -1.94 -13.45 23.76
N ASN A 457 -2.66 -13.67 24.85
CA ASN A 457 -2.33 -13.05 26.12
C ASN A 457 -0.96 -13.49 26.64
N TYR A 458 -0.19 -12.51 27.12
CA TYR A 458 1.07 -12.73 27.82
C TYR A 458 1.19 -11.74 28.99
N THR A 459 0.81 -12.21 30.17
CA THR A 459 0.86 -11.44 31.40
C THR A 459 2.28 -11.48 31.98
N THR A 460 2.87 -10.31 32.22
CA THR A 460 4.26 -10.19 32.72
C THR A 460 4.37 -9.66 34.14
N GLN A 461 3.24 -9.40 34.79
CA GLN A 461 3.21 -8.91 36.17
C GLN A 461 3.63 -10.02 37.15
N ASP A 462 4.46 -9.69 38.14
CA ASP A 462 4.82 -10.62 39.20
C ASP A 462 3.61 -11.07 40.03
N PHE A 463 3.72 -12.24 40.66
CA PHE A 463 2.62 -12.92 41.36
C PHE A 463 1.40 -13.23 40.50
N THR A 464 1.55 -13.27 39.18
CA THR A 464 0.50 -13.74 38.27
C THR A 464 0.36 -15.26 38.39
N GLN A 465 -0.84 -15.70 38.77
CA GLN A 465 -1.13 -17.13 38.82
C GLN A 465 -0.97 -17.77 37.43
N GLU A 466 -0.21 -18.85 37.37
CA GLU A 466 -0.05 -19.63 36.15
C GLU A 466 -1.41 -20.13 35.62
N SER A 467 -1.64 -19.94 34.32
CA SER A 467 -2.77 -20.54 33.61
C SER A 467 -2.48 -20.62 32.11
N SER A 468 -3.23 -21.48 31.41
CA SER A 468 -3.20 -21.56 29.95
C SER A 468 -3.61 -20.25 29.26
N TYR A 469 -4.25 -19.33 29.98
CA TYR A 469 -4.62 -18.01 29.47
C TYR A 469 -3.52 -16.96 29.72
N ASN A 470 -2.94 -16.91 30.91
CA ASN A 470 -1.95 -15.86 31.25
C ASN A 470 -0.65 -15.98 30.46
N TYR A 471 -0.26 -17.20 30.08
CA TYR A 471 0.94 -17.47 29.28
C TYR A 471 0.59 -18.15 27.95
N ALA A 472 -0.62 -17.88 27.42
CA ALA A 472 -1.15 -18.48 26.20
C ALA A 472 -0.16 -18.35 25.03
N LEU A 473 0.43 -17.16 24.87
CA LEU A 473 1.44 -16.90 23.82
C LEU A 473 2.62 -17.89 23.86
N CYS A 474 3.19 -18.12 25.04
CA CYS A 474 4.30 -19.05 25.22
C CYS A 474 3.85 -20.48 24.94
N TYR A 475 2.66 -20.84 25.42
CA TYR A 475 2.10 -22.19 25.29
C TYR A 475 1.65 -22.55 23.87
N LYS A 476 1.64 -21.59 22.94
CA LYS A 476 1.47 -21.87 21.51
C LYS A 476 2.57 -22.78 20.96
N CYS A 477 3.81 -22.56 21.40
CA CYS A 477 4.98 -23.30 20.93
C CYS A 477 5.56 -24.21 22.01
N HIS A 478 5.37 -23.88 23.29
CA HIS A 478 5.91 -24.64 24.39
C HIS A 478 4.85 -25.51 25.09
N ASP A 479 5.14 -26.80 25.27
CA ASP A 479 4.27 -27.73 25.97
C ASP A 479 4.21 -27.37 27.46
N ARG A 480 3.05 -26.84 27.86
CA ARG A 480 2.74 -26.50 29.24
C ARG A 480 2.96 -27.67 30.20
N ASN A 481 2.56 -28.88 29.84
CA ASN A 481 2.70 -30.04 30.73
C ASN A 481 4.16 -30.39 30.96
N ASN A 482 4.97 -30.33 29.90
CA ASN A 482 6.41 -30.57 29.96
C ASN A 482 7.12 -29.53 30.85
N ILE A 483 6.78 -28.25 30.70
CA ILE A 483 7.31 -27.16 31.53
C ILE A 483 6.94 -27.39 33.00
N LEU A 484 5.66 -27.62 33.29
CA LEU A 484 5.15 -27.76 34.65
C LEU A 484 5.51 -29.07 35.33
N SER A 485 6.00 -30.06 34.57
CA SER A 485 6.58 -31.30 35.09
C SER A 485 8.09 -31.22 35.31
N ASP A 486 8.69 -30.02 35.24
CA ASP A 486 10.12 -29.79 35.49
C ASP A 486 11.04 -30.57 34.53
N ALA A 487 10.60 -30.79 33.29
CA ALA A 487 11.33 -31.63 32.34
C ALA A 487 12.59 -30.95 31.78
N SER A 488 12.54 -29.64 31.51
CA SER A 488 13.67 -28.84 31.01
C SER A 488 14.48 -28.13 32.10
N PHE A 489 13.86 -27.86 33.25
CA PHE A 489 14.50 -27.23 34.40
C PHE A 489 13.80 -27.71 35.68
N LYS A 490 14.58 -28.20 36.65
CA LYS A 490 14.06 -28.94 37.82
C LYS A 490 13.18 -28.15 38.79
N GLN A 491 13.01 -26.84 38.61
CA GLN A 491 12.25 -25.99 39.52
C GLN A 491 11.29 -25.05 38.78
N HIS A 492 10.92 -25.35 37.53
CA HIS A 492 9.94 -24.58 36.77
C HIS A 492 8.59 -24.51 37.52
N ASN A 493 8.06 -25.64 37.97
CA ASN A 493 6.78 -25.71 38.69
C ASN A 493 6.81 -24.82 39.94
N ARG A 494 7.91 -24.89 40.70
CA ARG A 494 8.07 -24.08 41.91
C ARG A 494 8.04 -22.59 41.59
N HIS A 495 8.77 -22.14 40.58
CA HIS A 495 8.82 -20.71 40.25
C HIS A 495 7.51 -20.23 39.60
N ILE A 496 7.02 -20.95 38.59
CA ILE A 496 5.89 -20.50 37.78
C ILE A 496 4.55 -20.70 38.52
N VAL A 497 4.36 -21.82 39.21
CA VAL A 497 3.09 -22.14 39.90
C VAL A 497 3.10 -21.70 41.35
N THR A 498 4.08 -22.16 42.13
CA THR A 498 4.08 -21.93 43.59
C THR A 498 4.43 -20.48 43.92
N ALA A 499 5.46 -19.92 43.29
CA ALA A 499 5.86 -18.53 43.50
C ALA A 499 5.12 -17.54 42.58
N SER A 500 4.35 -18.04 41.60
CA SER A 500 3.62 -17.21 40.64
C SER A 500 4.52 -16.21 39.88
N THR A 501 5.75 -16.63 39.59
CA THR A 501 6.72 -15.85 38.82
C THR A 501 6.42 -15.98 37.33
N PRO A 502 6.25 -14.87 36.58
CA PRO A 502 5.97 -14.92 35.15
C PRO A 502 7.20 -15.35 34.34
N CYS A 503 6.98 -15.90 33.15
CA CYS A 503 8.06 -16.30 32.24
C CYS A 503 9.03 -15.13 31.96
N SER A 504 8.48 -13.91 31.88
CA SER A 504 9.23 -12.68 31.67
C SER A 504 10.22 -12.36 32.77
N ALA A 505 10.06 -12.89 33.99
CA ALA A 505 11.02 -12.62 35.06
C ALA A 505 12.43 -13.15 34.72
N CYS A 506 12.51 -14.21 33.92
CA CYS A 506 13.77 -14.86 33.54
C CYS A 506 14.05 -14.79 32.05
N HIS A 507 13.04 -14.98 31.19
CA HIS A 507 13.24 -15.19 29.76
C HIS A 507 12.92 -13.95 28.93
N ASP A 508 13.85 -13.58 28.06
CA ASP A 508 13.69 -12.56 27.04
C ASP A 508 13.17 -13.18 25.73
N PRO A 509 11.98 -12.82 25.25
CA PRO A 509 11.39 -13.50 24.10
C PRO A 509 12.06 -13.18 22.75
N HIS A 510 13.01 -12.25 22.66
CA HIS A 510 13.75 -12.02 21.41
C HIS A 510 15.10 -12.72 21.42
N GLY A 511 16.05 -12.15 22.13
CA GLY A 511 17.40 -12.68 22.25
C GLY A 511 18.32 -11.73 22.98
N ILE A 512 19.53 -12.20 23.26
CA ILE A 512 20.52 -11.44 24.02
C ILE A 512 21.69 -11.16 23.11
N SER A 513 21.95 -9.89 22.82
CA SER A 513 23.06 -9.49 21.94
C SER A 513 24.40 -10.03 22.41
N GLY A 514 25.19 -10.61 21.50
CA GLY A 514 26.50 -11.21 21.78
C GLY A 514 27.57 -10.21 22.23
N ILE A 515 27.34 -8.91 22.03
CA ILE A 515 28.20 -7.85 22.58
C ILE A 515 27.88 -7.50 24.04
N GLN A 516 26.73 -7.94 24.56
CA GLN A 516 26.25 -7.63 25.91
C GLN A 516 26.17 -8.87 26.81
N GLY A 517 25.78 -10.03 26.26
CA GLY A 517 25.64 -11.29 26.99
C GLY A 517 26.75 -12.29 26.68
N THR A 518 26.71 -13.44 27.34
CA THR A 518 27.68 -14.53 27.12
C THR A 518 27.00 -15.90 27.01
N PRO A 519 27.60 -16.87 26.30
CA PRO A 519 27.10 -18.25 26.26
C PRO A 519 27.19 -19.00 27.59
N LEU A 520 27.78 -18.42 28.63
CA LEU A 520 27.80 -19.00 29.97
C LEU A 520 26.65 -18.46 30.82
N TYR A 521 26.29 -17.19 30.65
CA TYR A 521 25.37 -16.48 31.55
C TYR A 521 24.00 -16.17 30.94
N ASN A 522 23.85 -16.28 29.63
CA ASN A 522 22.67 -15.87 28.88
C ASN A 522 22.22 -16.94 27.87
N THR A 523 22.39 -18.22 28.19
CA THR A 523 21.76 -19.31 27.43
C THR A 523 20.27 -19.37 27.72
N HIS A 524 19.52 -20.10 26.89
CA HIS A 524 18.08 -20.33 27.10
C HIS A 524 17.26 -19.04 27.27
N LEU A 525 17.67 -17.96 26.61
CA LEU A 525 17.04 -16.64 26.68
C LEU A 525 17.05 -16.00 28.07
N ILE A 526 17.96 -16.42 28.96
CA ILE A 526 17.99 -15.89 30.33
C ILE A 526 18.56 -14.47 30.34
N ASN A 527 17.69 -13.52 30.70
CA ASN A 527 17.97 -12.10 30.89
C ASN A 527 16.92 -11.54 31.85
N PHE A 528 17.31 -11.34 33.11
CA PHE A 528 16.34 -11.13 34.19
C PHE A 528 15.59 -9.81 34.09
N ASP A 529 14.31 -9.83 34.45
CA ASP A 529 13.53 -8.62 34.75
C ASP A 529 13.97 -8.05 36.09
N VAL A 530 14.68 -6.92 36.08
CA VAL A 530 15.25 -6.29 37.27
C VAL A 530 14.23 -5.56 38.12
N SER A 531 12.95 -5.54 37.72
CA SER A 531 11.85 -5.13 38.61
C SER A 531 11.41 -6.25 39.55
N ILE A 532 11.71 -7.52 39.20
CA ILE A 532 11.32 -8.72 39.95
C ILE A 532 12.54 -9.37 40.61
N VAL A 533 13.63 -9.51 39.85
CA VAL A 533 14.84 -10.23 40.23
C VAL A 533 15.94 -9.24 40.57
N GLN A 534 16.51 -9.37 41.76
CA GLN A 534 17.53 -8.46 42.28
C GLN A 534 18.89 -9.15 42.39
N PRO A 535 20.00 -8.40 42.49
CA PRO A 535 21.27 -8.98 42.88
C PRO A 535 21.18 -9.72 44.23
N ASN A 536 21.93 -10.80 44.35
CA ASN A 536 22.04 -11.58 45.58
C ASN A 536 22.79 -10.81 46.68
N ALA A 537 22.94 -11.40 47.87
CA ALA A 537 23.64 -10.77 48.99
C ALA A 537 25.12 -10.42 48.72
N GLN A 538 25.73 -11.00 47.68
CA GLN A 538 27.09 -10.68 47.21
C GLN A 538 27.12 -9.67 46.06
N GLY A 539 25.97 -9.12 45.66
CA GLY A 539 25.85 -8.18 44.55
C GLY A 539 25.90 -8.83 43.16
N LEU A 540 25.76 -10.16 43.07
CA LEU A 540 25.76 -10.90 41.80
C LEU A 540 24.33 -11.05 41.28
N LEU A 541 24.15 -10.83 39.97
CA LEU A 541 22.92 -11.11 39.23
C LEU A 541 23.29 -11.84 37.94
N LYS A 542 23.22 -13.17 37.95
CA LYS A 542 23.51 -14.02 36.79
C LYS A 542 22.95 -15.43 36.94
N PHE A 543 22.70 -16.06 35.80
CA PHE A 543 22.62 -17.51 35.67
C PHE A 543 23.99 -18.02 35.21
N GLU A 544 24.37 -19.25 35.56
CA GLU A 544 25.51 -19.95 34.95
C GLU A 544 25.03 -21.30 34.44
N ASP A 545 25.21 -21.53 33.14
CA ASP A 545 24.89 -22.79 32.48
C ASP A 545 25.95 -23.85 32.83
N LEU A 546 25.50 -24.97 33.40
CA LEU A 546 26.35 -26.11 33.77
C LEU A 546 26.17 -27.29 32.81
N GLY A 547 25.39 -27.12 31.73
CA GLY A 547 25.13 -28.11 30.70
C GLY A 547 23.67 -28.57 30.67
N ILE A 548 23.45 -29.77 30.13
CA ILE A 548 22.10 -30.28 29.82
C ILE A 548 21.21 -30.29 31.08
N PHE A 549 20.18 -29.44 31.07
CA PHE A 549 19.19 -29.26 32.13
C PHE A 549 19.79 -28.93 33.51
N SER A 550 21.01 -28.37 33.53
CA SER A 550 21.74 -28.07 34.75
C SER A 550 22.26 -26.64 34.74
N GLY A 551 22.10 -25.94 35.85
CA GLY A 551 22.61 -24.58 35.99
C GLY A 551 22.61 -24.10 37.42
N GLN A 552 23.13 -22.90 37.63
CA GLN A 552 23.09 -22.25 38.93
C GLN A 552 22.78 -20.76 38.83
N CYS A 553 22.01 -20.23 39.78
CA CYS A 553 21.65 -18.83 39.83
C CYS A 553 22.35 -18.12 40.99
N PHE A 554 22.84 -16.92 40.69
CA PHE A 554 23.30 -15.93 41.65
C PHE A 554 22.35 -14.74 41.56
N LEU A 555 21.30 -14.74 42.38
CA LEU A 555 20.24 -13.71 42.38
C LEU A 555 19.46 -13.73 43.70
N SER A 556 18.70 -12.68 43.97
CA SER A 556 17.67 -12.64 45.01
C SER A 556 16.30 -12.47 44.35
N CYS A 557 15.33 -13.31 44.71
CA CYS A 557 13.95 -13.21 44.20
C CYS A 557 12.97 -13.67 45.28
N HIS A 558 11.88 -12.91 45.46
CA HIS A 558 10.84 -13.18 46.48
C HIS A 558 11.39 -13.43 47.89
N GLY A 559 12.43 -12.69 48.28
CA GLY A 559 13.09 -12.82 49.59
C GLY A 559 13.99 -14.05 49.75
N ARG A 560 14.21 -14.82 48.68
CA ARG A 560 15.14 -15.95 48.65
C ARG A 560 16.44 -15.57 47.94
N ASP A 561 17.54 -15.64 48.69
CA ASP A 561 18.89 -15.49 48.17
C ASP A 561 19.39 -16.81 47.55
N HIS A 562 19.77 -16.77 46.28
CA HIS A 562 20.38 -17.87 45.53
C HIS A 562 21.88 -17.57 45.41
N ASN A 563 22.72 -18.31 46.13
CA ASN A 563 24.15 -18.02 46.20
C ASN A 563 25.06 -19.25 46.50
N PRO A 564 25.32 -20.12 45.51
CA PRO A 564 24.50 -20.31 44.32
C PRO A 564 23.24 -21.12 44.66
N GLY A 565 22.13 -20.79 44.02
CA GLY A 565 21.03 -21.73 43.88
C GLY A 565 21.40 -22.74 42.79
N VAL A 566 21.60 -24.01 43.14
CA VAL A 566 21.99 -25.04 42.16
C VAL A 566 20.76 -25.83 41.73
N TYR A 567 20.65 -26.06 40.42
CA TYR A 567 19.54 -26.77 39.77
C TYR A 567 20.12 -27.90 38.93
N PRO A 568 20.35 -29.09 39.54
CA PRO A 568 21.03 -30.20 38.89
C PRO A 568 20.17 -30.99 37.91
#